data_AF-A0A699X1Y8-F1
#
_entry.id   AF-A0A699X1Y8-F1
#
_cell.length_a   1.000
_cell.length_b   1.000
_cell.length_c   1.000
_cell.angle_alpha   90.00
_cell.angle_beta   90.00
_cell.angle_gamma   90.00
#
_symmetry.space_group_name_H-M   'P 1'
#
loop_
_entity.id
_entity.type
_entity.pdbx_description
1 polymer ?
#
loop_
_entity_poly.entity_id
_entity_poly.type
_entity_poly.pdbx_seq_one_letter_code
_entity_poly.pdbx_strand_id
1 'polypeptide(L)' 'NQIGNDNLVAARAEENKAGQNGNQIRCYNCRGVGHYARNCTVTPRRRDDAYLQTQLLIAQKEEA' A
#
# COMPACT_ATOMS: atom_id res chain seq x y z
N ASN A 1 3.33 -34.20 -24.58
CA ASN A 1 4.13 -32.99 -24.36
C ASN A 1 3.44 -31.87 -25.15
N GLN A 2 2.45 -31.17 -24.60
CA GLN A 2 2.64 -30.00 -23.74
C GLN A 2 1.34 -29.81 -22.93
N ILE A 3 1.20 -30.49 -21.79
CA ILE A 3 0.11 -30.24 -20.85
C ILE A 3 0.69 -29.38 -19.74
N GLY A 4 0.13 -28.17 -19.59
CA GLY A 4 0.28 -27.34 -18.41
C GLY A 4 1.29 -26.20 -18.57
N ASN A 5 0.79 -24.97 -18.60
CA ASN A 5 0.86 -24.08 -17.43
C ASN A 5 0.19 -22.70 -17.67
N ASP A 6 -0.45 -22.41 -18.80
CA ASP A 6 -0.94 -21.04 -19.04
C ASP A 6 -2.14 -20.58 -18.18
N ASN A 7 -2.81 -21.49 -17.47
CA ASN A 7 -3.95 -21.14 -16.61
C ASN A 7 -3.58 -20.84 -15.15
N LEU A 8 -2.36 -21.16 -14.69
CA LEU A 8 -1.98 -20.91 -13.29
C LEU A 8 -1.65 -19.43 -13.03
N VAL A 9 -1.19 -18.71 -14.05
CA VAL A 9 -0.84 -17.28 -13.96
C VAL A 9 -2.09 -16.40 -14.06
N ALA A 10 -3.07 -16.78 -14.88
CA ALA A 10 -4.31 -16.03 -15.06
C ALA A 10 -5.25 -16.10 -13.85
N ALA A 11 -5.37 -17.26 -13.20
CA ALA A 11 -6.25 -17.44 -12.04
C ALA A 11 -5.87 -16.54 -10.85
N ARG A 12 -4.56 -16.36 -10.59
CA ARG A 12 -4.08 -15.53 -9.46
C ARG A 12 -4.33 -14.04 -9.63
N ALA A 13 -4.50 -13.54 -10.86
CA ALA A 13 -4.81 -12.14 -11.13
C ALA A 13 -6.31 -11.82 -10.95
N GLU A 14 -7.18 -12.80 -11.14
CA GLU A 14 -8.64 -12.66 -11.05
C GLU A 14 -9.17 -12.95 -9.63
N GLU A 15 -8.46 -13.74 -8.81
CA GLU A 15 -8.83 -14.06 -7.43
C GLU A 15 -8.81 -12.85 -6.47
N ASN A 16 -8.26 -11.69 -6.88
CA ASN A 16 -8.27 -10.47 -6.07
C ASN A 16 -9.42 -9.50 -6.40
N LYS A 17 -10.19 -9.74 -7.48
CA LYS A 17 -11.26 -8.82 -7.93
C LYS A 17 -12.62 -9.11 -7.31
N ALA A 18 -12.85 -10.32 -6.80
CA ALA A 18 -14.17 -10.77 -6.35
C ALA A 18 -14.62 -10.25 -4.96
N GLY A 19 -13.78 -9.50 -4.25
CA GLY A 19 -14.10 -9.01 -2.89
C GLY A 19 -13.64 -7.59 -2.57
N GLN A 20 -12.86 -6.96 -3.44
CA GLN A 20 -12.42 -5.58 -3.23
C GLN A 20 -13.38 -4.64 -3.93
N ASN A 21 -14.56 -4.45 -3.32
CA ASN A 21 -15.38 -3.31 -3.71
C ASN A 21 -14.49 -2.06 -3.54
N GLY A 22 -14.36 -1.22 -4.57
CA GLY A 22 -13.49 -0.03 -4.50
C GLY A 22 -13.84 0.84 -3.29
N ASN A 23 -15.10 0.79 -2.84
CA ASN A 23 -15.59 1.45 -1.64
C ASN A 23 -14.98 0.94 -0.31
N GLN A 24 -14.36 -0.25 -0.27
CA GLN A 24 -13.71 -0.84 0.90
C GLN A 24 -12.21 -0.57 0.93
N ILE A 25 -11.59 -0.20 -0.20
CA ILE A 25 -10.17 0.14 -0.23
C ILE A 25 -10.01 1.53 0.40
N ARG A 26 -9.57 1.55 1.66
CA ARG A 26 -9.32 2.80 2.42
C ARG A 26 -7.86 3.24 2.25
N CYS A 27 -7.69 4.48 1.84
CA CYS A 27 -6.38 5.15 1.81
C CYS A 27 -6.08 5.76 3.17
N TYR A 28 -5.04 5.28 3.85
CA TYR A 28 -4.63 5.82 5.16
C TYR A 28 -3.93 7.18 5.07
N ASN A 29 -3.36 7.52 3.91
CA ASN A 29 -2.65 8.80 3.72
C ASN A 29 -3.60 9.99 3.68
N CYS A 30 -4.74 9.87 2.98
CA CYS A 30 -5.71 10.96 2.81
C CYS A 30 -7.08 10.68 3.45
N ARG A 31 -7.30 9.47 3.99
CA ARG A 31 -8.59 8.96 4.50
C ARG A 31 -9.67 8.79 3.43
N GLY A 32 -9.30 8.77 2.14
CA GLY A 32 -10.20 8.51 1.02
C GLY A 32 -10.51 7.02 0.81
N VAL A 33 -11.47 6.73 -0.06
CA VAL A 33 -11.83 5.36 -0.50
C VAL A 33 -11.52 5.18 -1.99
N GLY A 34 -11.58 3.95 -2.52
CA GLY A 34 -11.41 3.69 -3.95
C GLY A 34 -9.97 3.43 -4.40
N HIS A 35 -8.97 3.62 -3.54
CA HIS A 35 -7.56 3.48 -3.92
C HIS A 35 -6.64 3.09 -2.77
N TYR A 36 -5.56 2.39 -3.10
CA TYR A 36 -4.49 2.07 -2.17
C TYR A 36 -3.70 3.31 -1.78
N ALA A 37 -3.16 3.33 -0.55
CA ALA A 37 -2.29 4.41 -0.08
C ALA A 37 -1.07 4.65 -0.99
N ARG A 38 -0.53 3.58 -1.63
CA ARG A 38 0.57 3.66 -2.60
C ARG A 38 0.22 4.39 -3.90
N ASN A 39 -1.08 4.43 -4.26
CA ASN A 39 -1.60 5.09 -5.46
C ASN A 39 -2.23 6.44 -5.12
N CYS A 40 -2.06 6.94 -3.89
CA CYS A 40 -2.67 8.19 -3.46
C CYS A 40 -1.97 9.37 -4.16
N THR A 41 -2.74 10.11 -4.96
CA THR A 41 -2.27 11.33 -5.64
C THR A 41 -2.41 12.58 -4.78
N VAL A 42 -3.16 12.49 -3.67
CA VAL A 42 -3.22 13.55 -2.67
C VAL A 42 -1.86 13.58 -1.98
N THR A 43 -1.27 14.78 -1.89
CA THR A 43 -0.04 14.99 -1.15
C THR A 43 -0.18 14.38 0.25
N PRO A 44 0.70 13.43 0.64
CA PRO A 44 0.69 12.87 1.98
C PRO A 44 0.74 14.03 2.99
N ARG A 45 0.05 13.87 4.12
CA ARG A 45 0.08 14.88 5.18
C ARG A 45 1.53 15.24 5.47
N ARG A 46 1.83 16.55 5.46
CA ARG A 46 3.14 17.02 5.90
C ARG A 46 3.37 16.47 7.30
N ARG A 47 4.51 15.80 7.47
CA ARG A 47 4.95 15.32 8.78
C ARG A 47 5.20 16.54 9.65
N ASP A 48 4.67 16.54 10.86
CA ASP A 48 4.95 17.61 11.81
C ASP A 48 6.39 17.52 12.34
N ASP A 49 6.85 18.60 12.97
CA ASP A 49 8.21 18.69 13.51
C ASP A 49 8.45 17.63 14.60
N ALA A 50 7.40 17.24 15.35
CA ALA A 50 7.48 16.21 16.40
C ALA A 50 7.78 14.81 15.82
N TYR A 51 7.17 14.49 14.68
CA TYR A 51 7.41 13.25 13.95
C TYR A 51 8.84 13.21 13.40
N LEU A 52 9.31 14.32 12.82
CA LEU A 52 10.68 14.40 12.31
C LEU A 52 11.71 14.28 13.43
N GLN A 53 11.48 14.97 14.55
CA GLN A 53 12.33 14.90 15.74
C GLN A 53 12.43 13.46 16.25
N THR A 54 11.31 12.73 16.27
CA THR A 54 11.28 11.33 16.71
C THR A 54 12.04 10.42 15.75
N GLN A 55 11.91 10.60 14.43
CA GLN A 55 12.65 9.80 13.46
C GLN A 55 14.17 9.99 13.58
N LEU A 56 14.62 11.23 13.76
CA LEU A 56 16.04 11.52 13.95
C LEU A 56 16.59 10.83 15.21
N LEU A 57 15.84 10.88 16.30
CA LEU A 57 16.23 10.20 17.55
C LEU A 57 16.29 8.67 17.40
N ILE A 58 15.44 8.07 16.56
CA ILE A 58 15.47 6.62 16.29
C ILE A 58 16.70 6.28 15.44
N ALA A 59 16.96 7.03 14.36
CA ALA A 59 18.11 6.81 13.50
C ALA A 59 19.44 6.90 14.27
N GLN A 60 19.57 7.88 15.15
CA GLN A 60 20.74 8.05 16.03
C GLN A 60 20.94 6.88 17.01
N LYS A 61 19.87 6.15 17.35
CA LYS A 61 19.93 4.99 18.26
C LYS A 61 20.22 3.67 17.54
N GLU A 62 19.92 3.58 16.24
CA GLU A 62 20.25 2.40 15.43
C GLU A 62 21.71 2.38 14.96
N GLU A 63 22.39 3.53 14.99
CA GLU A 63 23.82 3.66 14.67
C GLU A 63 24.77 3.36 15.86
N ALA A 64 24.23 3.03 17.04
CA ALA A 64 24.99 2.81 18.28
C ALA A 64 25.12 1.33 18.68
#